data_AF-A0AB39IJI7-F1
#
_entry.id   AF-A0AB39IJI7-F1
#
_cell.length_a   1.000
_cell.length_b   1.000
_cell.length_c   1.000
_cell.angle_alpha   90.00
_cell.angle_beta   90.00
_cell.angle_gamma   90.00
#
_symmetry.space_group_name_H-M   'P 1'
#
loop_
_entity.id
_entity.type
_entity.pdbx_description
1 polymer ?
#
loop_
_entity_poly.entity_id
_entity_poly.type
_entity_poly.pdbx_seq_one_letter_code
_entity_poly.pdbx_strand_id
1 'polypeptide(L)'
;MQQNENIPLNTSAAAKAGNYIGYADVYDFWYYHQRGDGVTVNGKPSYSTDKAVDEGLTRPHTTWNGDNVYGKAANLTYSFLNTFTSTPNGHTGPVKFTPVQMEQVKLSLQSWADVANLTFTEVSPNQKANITFANYTRNADGSLNTDTQAYAAYPGTHPLSGSAWFNYNQSTVRNPGTEEYGRHTFTHEIGHALGLSHPAEYNAGEGDISYKNSAAYAEDSRQFSIMSYWDVENTGGDFKGHYSAGPLMDDIAAIQKLYGANMTTRTGDTVYGFHSNTDRDFYTATDSSKALVFSVWDAGGNDTFDFSGYSSNQRINLNEGSFSDVGGLKGNVSIAHGVTIENAIGGSGNDILVGNSADNVLQGGAGDDVLFGSLGADTLTGGAGRDIFVYGSGQDSTLSAYDWITDFQTGVDKIDLSAFRSEGQLSFAQYQFSGKGQEIILQWDAADSITNLWLHEAGHSSADFLVRIVGQVSQSDIIV
;
A
#
# COMPACT_ATOMS: atom_id res chain seq x y z
N MET A 1 -5.60 18.68 -3.59
CA MET A 1 -5.24 17.44 -4.30
C MET A 1 -6.16 17.35 -5.49
N GLN A 2 -5.64 17.52 -6.71
CA GLN A 2 -6.32 16.96 -7.88
C GLN A 2 -6.26 15.46 -7.66
N GLN A 3 -7.41 14.79 -7.66
CA GLN A 3 -7.41 13.34 -7.78
C GLN A 3 -6.74 13.03 -9.12
N ASN A 4 -5.71 12.18 -9.11
CA ASN A 4 -5.20 11.59 -10.33
C ASN A 4 -6.31 10.65 -10.82
N GLU A 5 -7.23 11.20 -11.61
CA GLU A 5 -8.38 10.46 -12.12
C GLU A 5 -7.88 9.49 -13.19
N ASN A 6 -7.49 8.29 -12.76
CA ASN A 6 -7.30 7.18 -13.69
C ASN A 6 -8.60 6.90 -14.42
N ILE A 7 -8.51 6.50 -15.69
CA ILE A 7 -9.68 6.11 -16.46
C ILE A 7 -10.16 4.73 -15.98
N PRO A 8 -11.44 4.57 -15.61
CA PRO A 8 -11.98 3.26 -15.26
C PRO A 8 -11.83 2.28 -16.42
N LEU A 9 -11.35 1.07 -16.12
CA LEU A 9 -11.24 0.02 -17.13
C LEU A 9 -12.63 -0.46 -17.59
N ASN A 10 -12.72 -0.81 -18.87
CA ASN A 10 -13.99 -1.20 -19.49
C ASN A 10 -14.38 -2.65 -19.14
N THR A 11 -15.48 -2.80 -18.39
CA THR A 11 -16.05 -4.10 -17.98
C THR A 11 -16.44 -5.00 -19.17
N SER A 12 -16.95 -4.39 -20.25
CA SER A 12 -17.38 -5.10 -21.45
C SER A 12 -16.20 -5.59 -22.29
N ALA A 13 -15.07 -4.88 -22.20
CA ALA A 13 -13.81 -5.31 -22.77
C ALA A 13 -13.27 -6.53 -22.02
N ALA A 14 -13.31 -6.53 -20.69
CA ALA A 14 -12.82 -7.64 -19.87
C ALA A 14 -13.62 -8.93 -20.15
N ALA A 15 -14.94 -8.81 -20.28
CA ALA A 15 -15.80 -9.95 -20.64
C ALA A 15 -15.57 -10.49 -22.08
N LYS A 16 -14.92 -9.72 -22.95
CA LYS A 16 -14.59 -10.08 -24.34
C LYS A 16 -13.12 -10.44 -24.53
N ALA A 17 -12.29 -10.29 -23.50
CA ALA A 17 -10.94 -10.83 -23.50
C ALA A 17 -11.05 -12.37 -23.63
N GLY A 18 -10.14 -12.97 -24.40
CA GLY A 18 -10.17 -14.42 -24.61
C GLY A 18 -9.79 -15.20 -23.34
N ASN A 19 -9.75 -16.53 -23.41
CA ASN A 19 -9.24 -17.37 -22.32
C ASN A 19 -7.69 -17.40 -22.31
N TYR A 20 -7.04 -16.26 -22.09
CA TYR A 20 -5.59 -16.13 -21.93
C TYR A 20 -5.27 -15.06 -20.87
N ILE A 21 -4.03 -15.04 -20.38
CA ILE A 21 -3.56 -14.06 -19.40
C ILE A 21 -3.34 -12.71 -20.10
N GLY A 22 -3.90 -11.60 -19.62
CA GLY A 22 -3.79 -10.28 -20.28
C GLY A 22 -4.74 -9.23 -19.70
N TYR A 23 -5.51 -8.55 -20.55
CA TYR A 23 -6.40 -7.46 -20.12
C TYR A 23 -7.40 -7.84 -19.00
N ALA A 24 -7.93 -9.08 -18.99
CA ALA A 24 -8.85 -9.52 -17.94
C ALA A 24 -8.18 -9.60 -16.56
N ASP A 25 -6.93 -10.06 -16.49
CA ASP A 25 -6.18 -10.15 -15.24
C ASP A 25 -5.80 -8.76 -14.73
N VAL A 26 -5.45 -7.83 -15.63
CA VAL A 26 -5.26 -6.41 -15.31
C VAL A 26 -6.55 -5.83 -14.76
N TYR A 27 -7.68 -6.06 -15.42
CA TYR A 27 -8.99 -5.58 -14.97
C TYR A 27 -9.34 -6.11 -13.56
N ASP A 28 -9.22 -7.40 -13.33
CA ASP A 28 -9.52 -8.01 -12.02
C ASP A 28 -8.60 -7.48 -10.92
N PHE A 29 -7.32 -7.22 -11.25
CA PHE A 29 -6.36 -6.67 -10.31
C PHE A 29 -6.54 -5.17 -10.07
N TRP A 30 -6.97 -4.41 -11.08
CA TRP A 30 -7.29 -2.99 -10.96
C TRP A 30 -8.37 -2.71 -9.91
N TYR A 31 -9.35 -3.61 -9.80
CA TYR A 31 -10.44 -3.53 -8.82
C TYR A 31 -10.20 -4.38 -7.56
N TYR A 32 -8.97 -4.85 -7.35
CA TYR A 32 -8.61 -5.65 -6.18
C TYR A 32 -8.80 -4.84 -4.89
N HIS A 33 -9.57 -5.39 -3.94
CA HIS A 33 -9.97 -4.71 -2.69
C HIS A 33 -10.69 -3.37 -2.89
N GLN A 34 -11.43 -3.22 -4.00
CA GLN A 34 -12.33 -2.07 -4.14
C GLN A 34 -13.27 -1.99 -2.94
N ARG A 35 -13.37 -0.79 -2.36
CA ARG A 35 -14.07 -0.54 -1.10
C ARG A 35 -14.94 0.72 -1.17
N GLY A 36 -15.96 0.78 -0.34
CA GLY A 36 -16.93 1.88 -0.30
C GLY A 36 -18.13 1.65 -1.23
N ASP A 37 -18.70 2.74 -1.74
CA ASP A 37 -19.78 2.77 -2.74
C ASP A 37 -21.02 1.90 -2.45
N GLY A 38 -21.29 1.66 -1.17
CA GLY A 38 -22.44 0.85 -0.74
C GLY A 38 -22.28 -0.65 -1.01
N VAL A 39 -21.08 -1.12 -1.36
CA VAL A 39 -20.78 -2.53 -1.54
C VAL A 39 -20.83 -3.25 -0.20
N THR A 40 -21.22 -4.53 -0.23
CA THR A 40 -21.18 -5.41 0.94
C THR A 40 -20.08 -6.44 0.73
N VAL A 41 -19.13 -6.49 1.65
CA VAL A 41 -18.01 -7.45 1.63
C VAL A 41 -18.11 -8.30 2.90
N ASN A 42 -18.04 -9.62 2.75
CA ASN A 42 -18.13 -10.57 3.88
C ASN A 42 -19.35 -10.37 4.79
N GLY A 43 -20.48 -9.92 4.21
CA GLY A 43 -21.73 -9.66 4.93
C GLY A 43 -21.73 -8.39 5.78
N LYS A 44 -20.73 -7.51 5.62
CA LYS A 44 -20.60 -6.21 6.29
C LYS A 44 -20.61 -5.07 5.27
N PRO A 45 -21.05 -3.86 5.65
CA PRO A 45 -20.88 -2.70 4.79
C PRO A 45 -19.39 -2.47 4.52
N SER A 46 -19.03 -2.22 3.27
CA SER A 46 -17.70 -1.77 2.87
C SER A 46 -17.59 -0.27 3.08
N TYR A 47 -16.53 0.18 3.75
CA TYR A 47 -16.26 1.59 4.01
C TYR A 47 -15.17 2.07 3.08
N SER A 48 -15.31 3.28 2.53
CA SER A 48 -14.16 3.99 1.97
C SER A 48 -13.17 4.34 3.07
N THR A 49 -11.92 4.67 2.72
CA THR A 49 -10.90 5.13 3.67
C THR A 49 -11.41 6.28 4.53
N ASP A 50 -11.98 7.33 3.93
CA ASP A 50 -12.52 8.47 4.67
C ASP A 50 -13.59 8.07 5.69
N LYS A 51 -14.47 7.13 5.33
CA LYS A 51 -15.50 6.66 6.23
C LYS A 51 -14.93 5.81 7.37
N ALA A 52 -13.96 4.95 7.07
CA ALA A 52 -13.22 4.16 8.08
C ALA A 52 -12.47 5.07 9.08
N VAL A 53 -11.92 6.18 8.58
CA VAL A 53 -11.28 7.22 9.40
C VAL A 53 -12.30 7.95 10.27
N ASP A 54 -13.39 8.45 9.68
CA ASP A 54 -14.36 9.33 10.34
C ASP A 54 -15.21 8.60 11.38
N GLU A 55 -15.77 7.45 11.01
CA GLU A 55 -16.70 6.69 11.84
C GLU A 55 -15.99 5.63 12.70
N GLY A 56 -14.78 5.22 12.29
CA GLY A 56 -13.97 4.24 12.99
C GLY A 56 -12.84 4.87 13.80
N LEU A 57 -11.69 5.11 13.16
CA LEU A 57 -10.40 5.36 13.81
C LEU A 57 -10.30 6.70 14.56
N THR A 58 -11.03 7.73 14.13
CA THR A 58 -10.98 9.09 14.74
C THR A 58 -12.25 9.48 15.49
N ARG A 59 -13.14 8.51 15.73
CA ARG A 59 -14.40 8.68 16.49
C ARG A 59 -14.24 9.30 17.89
N PRO A 60 -13.14 9.09 18.64
CA PRO A 60 -12.96 9.79 19.91
C PRO A 60 -12.86 11.31 19.79
N HIS A 61 -12.56 11.84 18.59
CA HIS A 61 -12.38 13.26 18.31
C HIS A 61 -11.36 13.95 19.24
N THR A 62 -10.33 13.24 19.68
CA THR A 62 -9.34 13.76 20.64
C THR A 62 -7.92 13.76 20.08
N THR A 63 -7.18 14.83 20.33
CA THR A 63 -5.78 15.00 19.90
C THR A 63 -4.98 15.70 20.98
N TRP A 64 -3.65 15.73 20.85
CA TRP A 64 -2.81 16.58 21.70
C TRP A 64 -3.01 18.09 21.51
N ASN A 65 -3.71 18.50 20.45
CA ASN A 65 -4.09 19.88 20.20
C ASN A 65 -5.45 20.27 20.78
N GLY A 66 -6.16 19.32 21.42
CA GLY A 66 -7.49 19.48 21.98
C GLY A 66 -8.55 18.65 21.24
N ASP A 67 -9.74 18.58 21.83
CA ASP A 67 -10.86 17.86 21.25
C ASP A 67 -11.41 18.60 20.01
N ASN A 68 -11.74 17.85 18.97
CA ASN A 68 -12.21 18.35 17.67
C ASN A 68 -11.22 19.28 16.95
N VAL A 69 -9.92 19.16 17.23
CA VAL A 69 -8.86 19.90 16.53
C VAL A 69 -8.15 18.98 15.54
N TYR A 70 -8.29 19.28 14.25
CA TYR A 70 -7.76 18.47 13.14
C TYR A 70 -6.71 19.23 12.32
N GLY A 71 -5.88 18.49 11.59
CA GLY A 71 -4.90 19.03 10.65
C GLY A 71 -3.80 19.89 11.28
N LYS A 72 -3.61 19.82 12.60
CA LYS A 72 -2.69 20.68 13.33
C LYS A 72 -1.49 19.90 13.82
N ALA A 73 -0.29 20.33 13.43
CA ALA A 73 0.97 19.73 13.87
C ALA A 73 1.10 19.70 15.41
N ALA A 74 1.86 18.75 15.94
CA ALA A 74 2.16 18.67 17.37
C ALA A 74 3.62 18.32 17.65
N ASN A 75 4.21 19.01 18.63
CA ASN A 75 5.54 18.69 19.17
C ASN A 75 5.36 18.00 20.51
N LEU A 76 5.64 16.70 20.55
CA LEU A 76 5.35 15.82 21.67
C LEU A 76 6.64 15.37 22.34
N THR A 77 6.58 15.28 23.66
CA THR A 77 7.65 14.69 24.47
C THR A 77 7.30 13.25 24.82
N TYR A 78 8.30 12.37 24.87
CA TYR A 78 8.11 11.00 25.33
C TYR A 78 9.16 10.58 26.36
N SER A 79 8.83 9.62 27.22
CA SER A 79 9.78 9.06 28.19
C SER A 79 9.52 7.59 28.52
N PHE A 80 10.58 6.89 28.94
CA PHE A 80 10.51 5.52 29.44
C PHE A 80 10.53 5.54 30.97
N LEU A 81 9.42 5.13 31.59
CA LEU A 81 9.28 5.20 33.05
C LEU A 81 10.16 4.14 33.73
N ASN A 82 10.86 4.54 34.79
CA ASN A 82 11.62 3.61 35.63
C ASN A 82 10.73 2.83 36.62
N THR A 83 9.60 3.43 36.99
CA THR A 83 8.63 2.92 37.97
C THR A 83 7.31 3.68 37.79
N PHE A 84 6.24 3.18 38.39
CA PHE A 84 4.94 3.83 38.44
C PHE A 84 4.19 3.43 39.71
N THR A 85 3.28 4.27 40.16
CA THR A 85 2.44 4.03 41.35
C THR A 85 0.99 3.73 41.03
N SER A 86 0.53 4.08 39.82
CA SER A 86 -0.82 3.83 39.33
C SER A 86 -0.81 3.60 37.83
N THR A 87 -1.78 2.83 37.35
CA THR A 87 -2.07 2.58 35.93
C THR A 87 -3.58 2.65 35.72
N PRO A 88 -4.07 2.84 34.48
CA PRO A 88 -5.50 2.85 34.19
C PRO A 88 -6.26 1.61 34.72
N ASN A 89 -5.63 0.43 34.62
CA ASN A 89 -6.25 -0.85 34.98
C ASN A 89 -5.80 -1.40 36.35
N GLY A 90 -5.08 -0.59 37.14
CA GLY A 90 -4.58 -0.98 38.46
C GLY A 90 -3.45 -2.03 38.44
N HIS A 91 -2.92 -2.39 37.26
CA HIS A 91 -1.77 -3.29 37.14
C HIS A 91 -0.55 -2.81 37.90
N THR A 92 0.26 -3.76 38.36
CA THR A 92 1.44 -3.54 39.21
C THR A 92 2.67 -4.33 38.69
N GLY A 93 3.77 -4.31 39.46
CA GLY A 93 5.00 -5.01 39.12
C GLY A 93 5.79 -4.32 37.99
N PRO A 94 6.27 -3.08 38.22
CA PRO A 94 6.98 -2.30 37.22
C PRO A 94 8.26 -3.01 36.77
N VAL A 95 8.48 -3.07 35.46
CA VAL A 95 9.76 -3.49 34.85
C VAL A 95 10.23 -2.39 33.91
N LYS A 96 11.52 -2.05 34.00
CA LYS A 96 12.11 -1.04 33.12
C LYS A 96 12.10 -1.55 31.68
N PHE A 97 11.94 -0.63 30.73
CA PHE A 97 12.17 -0.94 29.33
C PHE A 97 13.63 -1.39 29.11
N THR A 98 13.83 -2.42 28.30
CA THR A 98 15.16 -2.84 27.86
C THR A 98 15.65 -1.93 26.73
N PRO A 99 16.97 -1.88 26.45
CA PRO A 99 17.48 -1.12 25.29
C PRO A 99 16.80 -1.50 23.96
N VAL A 100 16.53 -2.79 23.75
CA VAL A 100 15.83 -3.28 22.54
C VAL A 100 14.39 -2.77 22.48
N GLN A 101 13.66 -2.78 23.61
CA GLN A 101 12.32 -2.19 23.64
C GLN A 101 12.35 -0.68 23.35
N MET A 102 13.31 0.05 23.93
CA MET A 102 13.47 1.49 23.70
C MET A 102 13.77 1.82 22.24
N GLU A 103 14.65 1.04 21.60
CA GLU A 103 14.97 1.17 20.19
C GLU A 103 13.73 0.94 19.31
N GLN A 104 12.99 -0.14 19.54
CA GLN A 104 11.80 -0.46 18.76
C GLN A 104 10.67 0.56 18.96
N VAL A 105 10.50 1.11 20.17
CA VAL A 105 9.57 2.24 20.40
C VAL A 105 9.98 3.47 19.59
N LYS A 106 11.27 3.79 19.52
CA LYS A 106 11.75 4.94 18.73
C LYS A 106 11.45 4.76 17.26
N LEU A 107 11.64 3.56 16.72
CA LEU A 107 11.28 3.25 15.33
C LEU A 107 9.75 3.33 15.10
N SER A 108 8.91 2.87 16.04
CA SER A 108 7.46 3.06 15.96
C SER A 108 7.06 4.55 16.01
N LEU A 109 7.64 5.35 16.89
CA LEU A 109 7.44 6.81 16.92
C LEU A 109 7.86 7.46 15.61
N GLN A 110 9.00 7.04 15.05
CA GLN A 110 9.49 7.51 13.76
C GLN A 110 8.50 7.17 12.63
N SER A 111 7.93 5.97 12.60
CA SER A 111 6.92 5.61 11.57
C SER A 111 5.66 6.47 11.61
N TRP A 112 5.23 6.95 12.79
CA TRP A 112 4.13 7.90 12.90
C TRP A 112 4.52 9.32 12.48
N ALA A 113 5.73 9.76 12.85
CA ALA A 113 6.27 11.07 12.45
C ALA A 113 6.58 11.17 10.95
N ASP A 114 6.89 10.05 10.30
CA ASP A 114 7.08 10.00 8.85
C ASP A 114 5.80 10.41 8.10
N VAL A 115 4.62 10.04 8.60
CA VAL A 115 3.36 10.18 7.86
C VAL A 115 2.52 11.39 8.25
N ALA A 116 2.74 11.96 9.44
CA ALA A 116 2.01 13.11 9.96
C ALA A 116 2.94 14.17 10.57
N ASN A 117 2.47 15.41 10.70
CA ASN A 117 3.25 16.54 11.26
C ASN A 117 3.42 16.42 12.79
N LEU A 118 4.12 15.38 13.21
CA LEU A 118 4.44 15.04 14.58
C LEU A 118 5.95 15.10 14.77
N THR A 119 6.40 15.73 15.86
CA THR A 119 7.79 15.60 16.31
C THR A 119 7.83 14.98 17.69
N PHE A 120 8.79 14.07 17.90
CA PHE A 120 8.96 13.36 19.16
C PHE A 120 10.31 13.67 19.78
N THR A 121 10.31 14.20 21.01
CA THR A 121 11.52 14.52 21.77
C THR A 121 11.58 13.68 23.04
N GLU A 122 12.65 12.90 23.21
CA GLU A 122 12.86 12.14 24.44
C GLU A 122 13.17 13.10 25.61
N VAL A 123 12.51 12.89 26.74
CA VAL A 123 12.80 13.57 28.01
C VAL A 123 13.16 12.55 29.10
N SER A 124 13.80 13.02 30.17
CA SER A 124 14.24 12.11 31.24
C SER A 124 13.05 11.42 31.92
N PRO A 125 13.22 10.21 32.49
CA PRO A 125 12.12 9.46 33.12
C PRO A 125 11.40 10.14 34.29
N ASN A 126 11.98 11.23 34.83
CA ASN A 126 11.41 11.99 35.95
C ASN A 126 10.75 13.30 35.49
N GLN A 127 10.86 13.65 34.21
CA GLN A 127 10.18 14.80 33.62
C GLN A 127 8.79 14.37 33.13
N LYS A 128 7.82 15.28 33.24
CA LYS A 128 6.50 15.05 32.63
C LYS A 128 6.66 14.98 31.11
N ALA A 129 6.15 13.92 30.50
CA ALA A 129 6.10 13.72 29.07
C ALA A 129 4.64 13.67 28.58
N ASN A 130 4.40 13.91 27.29
CA ASN A 130 3.10 13.66 26.66
C ASN A 130 2.82 12.17 26.60
N ILE A 131 3.79 11.40 26.09
CA ILE A 131 3.68 9.95 25.93
C ILE A 131 4.64 9.27 26.91
N THR A 132 4.16 8.25 27.62
CA THR A 132 5.00 7.49 28.56
C THR A 132 4.91 6.00 28.30
N PHE A 133 6.03 5.30 28.41
CA PHE A 133 6.11 3.86 28.16
C PHE A 133 6.53 3.14 29.44
N ALA A 134 5.82 2.09 29.82
CA ALA A 134 6.13 1.29 31.00
C ALA A 134 5.70 -0.17 30.85
N ASN A 135 6.47 -1.09 31.43
CA ASN A 135 6.07 -2.49 31.48
C ASN A 135 5.46 -2.85 32.84
N TYR A 136 4.44 -3.70 32.85
CA TYR A 136 3.86 -4.31 34.06
C TYR A 136 3.97 -5.84 34.01
N THR A 137 3.75 -6.50 35.15
CA THR A 137 3.81 -7.98 35.25
C THR A 137 2.68 -8.58 36.08
N ARG A 138 1.90 -7.76 36.79
CA ARG A 138 0.92 -8.24 37.77
C ARG A 138 -0.43 -7.54 37.63
N ASN A 139 -1.47 -8.28 37.98
CA ASN A 139 -2.83 -7.77 38.12
C ASN A 139 -2.95 -6.80 39.30
N ALA A 140 -4.11 -6.15 39.43
CA ALA A 140 -4.40 -5.24 40.54
C ALA A 140 -4.39 -5.93 41.92
N ASP A 141 -4.72 -7.22 41.97
CA ASP A 141 -4.65 -8.05 43.19
C ASP A 141 -3.24 -8.56 43.51
N GLY A 142 -2.24 -8.24 42.67
CA GLY A 142 -0.86 -8.67 42.81
C GLY A 142 -0.54 -10.06 42.26
N SER A 143 -1.50 -10.80 41.69
CA SER A 143 -1.23 -12.05 40.97
C SER A 143 -0.43 -11.80 39.68
N LEU A 144 0.31 -12.81 39.20
CA LEU A 144 1.04 -12.72 37.94
C LEU A 144 0.04 -12.60 36.78
N ASN A 145 0.25 -11.63 35.87
CA ASN A 145 -0.61 -11.46 34.70
C ASN A 145 0.03 -12.12 33.48
N THR A 146 -0.53 -13.22 33.01
CA THR A 146 -0.06 -13.95 31.82
C THR A 146 -0.91 -13.72 30.58
N ASP A 147 -2.01 -12.98 30.71
CA ASP A 147 -3.13 -13.07 29.76
C ASP A 147 -3.26 -11.81 28.91
N THR A 148 -2.88 -10.65 29.43
CA THR A 148 -2.98 -9.38 28.70
C THR A 148 -1.75 -9.11 27.83
N GLN A 149 -1.90 -8.30 26.79
CA GLN A 149 -0.81 -7.87 25.90
C GLN A 149 -0.34 -6.46 26.26
N ALA A 150 -1.13 -5.45 25.96
CA ALA A 150 -0.83 -4.04 26.19
C ALA A 150 -2.13 -3.20 26.24
N TYR A 151 -2.00 -1.92 26.57
CA TYR A 151 -3.06 -0.91 26.44
C TYR A 151 -2.46 0.50 26.59
N ALA A 152 -3.17 1.50 26.07
CA ALA A 152 -2.79 2.89 26.19
C ALA A 152 -3.99 3.80 26.49
N ALA A 153 -3.69 5.00 26.96
CA ALA A 153 -4.68 6.04 27.22
C ALA A 153 -4.58 7.14 26.16
N TYR A 154 -5.74 7.61 25.70
CA TYR A 154 -5.86 8.72 24.76
C TYR A 154 -5.18 10.01 25.24
N PRO A 155 -4.89 10.96 24.32
CA PRO A 155 -4.56 12.34 24.65
C PRO A 155 -5.53 12.96 25.65
N GLY A 156 -5.05 13.92 26.45
CA GLY A 156 -5.90 14.64 27.39
C GLY A 156 -5.13 15.25 28.56
N THR A 157 -5.88 15.72 29.56
CA THR A 157 -5.32 16.41 30.73
C THR A 157 -5.20 15.51 31.97
N HIS A 158 -5.69 14.27 31.91
CA HIS A 158 -5.58 13.34 33.02
C HIS A 158 -4.11 12.94 33.23
N PRO A 159 -3.65 12.70 34.48
CA PRO A 159 -2.25 12.33 34.73
C PRO A 159 -1.73 11.09 33.98
N LEU A 160 -2.64 10.22 33.54
CA LEU A 160 -2.33 9.00 32.78
C LEU A 160 -2.58 9.16 31.27
N SER A 161 -3.05 10.31 30.78
CA SER A 161 -3.25 10.54 29.34
C SER A 161 -1.93 10.35 28.59
N GLY A 162 -1.98 9.66 27.44
CA GLY A 162 -0.80 9.33 26.64
C GLY A 162 0.09 8.22 27.19
N SER A 163 -0.26 7.59 28.32
CA SER A 163 0.53 6.47 28.84
C SER A 163 0.22 5.17 28.10
N ALA A 164 1.27 4.42 27.75
CA ALA A 164 1.21 3.12 27.09
C ALA A 164 1.90 2.05 27.97
N TRP A 165 1.22 0.92 28.14
CA TRP A 165 1.53 -0.09 29.16
C TRP A 165 1.63 -1.47 28.52
N PHE A 166 2.72 -2.20 28.78
CA PHE A 166 3.00 -3.46 28.11
C PHE A 166 3.24 -4.59 29.11
N ASN A 167 2.65 -5.76 28.88
CA ASN A 167 2.83 -6.91 29.75
C ASN A 167 4.19 -7.57 29.51
N TYR A 168 5.13 -7.39 30.43
CA TYR A 168 6.48 -7.95 30.32
C TYR A 168 6.52 -9.48 30.36
N ASN A 169 5.42 -10.13 30.74
CA ASN A 169 5.34 -11.59 30.73
C ASN A 169 5.14 -12.16 29.32
N GLN A 170 4.77 -11.34 28.33
CA GLN A 170 4.70 -11.74 26.92
C GLN A 170 6.08 -11.74 26.27
N SER A 171 6.42 -12.78 25.50
CA SER A 171 7.70 -12.86 24.79
C SER A 171 7.85 -11.75 23.75
N THR A 172 6.78 -11.47 23.02
CA THR A 172 6.71 -10.46 21.98
C THR A 172 7.05 -9.07 22.52
N VAL A 173 6.54 -8.74 23.71
CA VAL A 173 6.84 -7.47 24.42
C VAL A 173 8.31 -7.40 24.85
N ARG A 174 8.92 -8.52 25.26
CA ARG A 174 10.34 -8.56 25.68
C ARG A 174 11.30 -8.51 24.49
N ASN A 175 10.92 -9.10 23.36
CA ASN A 175 11.76 -9.34 22.19
C ASN A 175 11.25 -8.66 20.90
N PRO A 176 10.85 -7.38 20.91
CA PRO A 176 10.16 -6.75 19.78
C PRO A 176 11.04 -6.59 18.53
N GLY A 177 12.37 -6.72 18.64
CA GLY A 177 13.29 -6.69 17.50
C GLY A 177 13.40 -8.01 16.74
N THR A 178 12.84 -9.10 17.27
CA THR A 178 12.84 -10.43 16.63
C THR A 178 11.48 -11.10 16.59
N GLU A 179 10.53 -10.63 17.40
CA GLU A 179 9.14 -11.08 17.43
C GLU A 179 8.24 -9.92 16.97
N GLU A 180 7.85 -9.92 15.70
CA GLU A 180 7.20 -8.80 14.99
C GLU A 180 5.95 -8.25 15.69
N TYR A 181 5.15 -9.11 16.31
CA TYR A 181 3.95 -8.69 17.04
C TYR A 181 4.26 -7.72 18.20
N GLY A 182 5.47 -7.77 18.75
CA GLY A 182 5.93 -6.81 19.76
C GLY A 182 6.09 -5.40 19.19
N ARG A 183 6.75 -5.27 18.03
CA ARG A 183 6.87 -3.99 17.31
C ARG A 183 5.52 -3.48 16.81
N HIS A 184 4.68 -4.35 16.28
CA HIS A 184 3.29 -4.05 15.91
C HIS A 184 2.51 -3.47 17.10
N THR A 185 2.59 -4.12 18.27
CA THR A 185 1.95 -3.66 19.52
C THR A 185 2.44 -2.26 19.91
N PHE A 186 3.74 -1.96 19.80
CA PHE A 186 4.24 -0.61 20.10
C PHE A 186 3.63 0.45 19.18
N THR A 187 3.61 0.19 17.88
CA THR A 187 3.03 1.13 16.91
C THR A 187 1.53 1.33 17.15
N HIS A 188 0.80 0.26 17.47
CA HIS A 188 -0.62 0.28 17.85
C HIS A 188 -0.89 1.14 19.09
N GLU A 189 -0.19 0.88 20.20
CA GLU A 189 -0.41 1.63 21.45
C GLU A 189 -0.01 3.10 21.35
N ILE A 190 0.98 3.42 20.49
CA ILE A 190 1.29 4.80 20.15
C ILE A 190 0.14 5.45 19.38
N GLY A 191 -0.53 4.72 18.46
CA GLY A 191 -1.73 5.19 17.77
C GLY A 191 -2.82 5.63 18.76
N HIS A 192 -3.10 4.82 19.78
CA HIS A 192 -3.99 5.19 20.89
C HIS A 192 -3.51 6.43 21.65
N ALA A 193 -2.23 6.48 22.03
CA ALA A 193 -1.63 7.64 22.71
C ALA A 193 -1.62 8.92 21.86
N LEU A 194 -1.83 8.81 20.54
CA LEU A 194 -1.99 9.91 19.59
C LEU A 194 -3.45 10.26 19.30
N GLY A 195 -4.42 9.43 19.71
CA GLY A 195 -5.86 9.70 19.59
C GLY A 195 -6.64 8.77 18.66
N LEU A 196 -6.00 7.74 18.09
CA LEU A 196 -6.69 6.76 17.25
C LEU A 196 -7.37 5.70 18.11
N SER A 197 -8.62 5.35 17.82
CA SER A 197 -9.29 4.20 18.44
C SER A 197 -9.09 2.92 17.64
N HIS A 198 -9.54 1.78 18.17
CA HIS A 198 -9.87 0.64 17.33
C HIS A 198 -10.91 1.05 16.26
N PRO A 199 -10.94 0.36 15.11
CA PRO A 199 -11.91 0.58 14.03
C PRO A 199 -13.39 0.55 14.46
N ALA A 200 -13.75 -0.17 15.52
CA ALA A 200 -15.10 -0.19 16.06
C ALA A 200 -15.10 -0.30 17.60
N GLU A 201 -16.29 -0.28 18.21
CA GLU A 201 -16.46 -0.41 19.66
C GLU A 201 -16.27 -1.88 20.10
N TYR A 202 -15.02 -2.26 20.32
CA TYR A 202 -14.65 -3.49 21.01
C TYR A 202 -13.34 -3.28 21.79
N ASN A 203 -13.23 -3.90 22.96
CA ASN A 203 -11.99 -3.96 23.71
C ASN A 203 -11.66 -5.39 24.15
N ALA A 204 -10.38 -5.66 24.40
CA ALA A 204 -9.94 -6.94 24.93
C ALA A 204 -10.59 -7.21 26.30
N GLY A 205 -11.17 -8.41 26.47
CA GLY A 205 -11.84 -8.81 27.72
C GLY A 205 -13.34 -8.51 27.78
N GLU A 206 -13.94 -7.90 26.75
CA GLU A 206 -15.37 -7.61 26.68
C GLU A 206 -16.19 -8.71 25.97
N GLY A 207 -16.57 -9.79 26.67
CA GLY A 207 -17.52 -10.78 26.11
C GLY A 207 -16.98 -11.60 24.93
N ASP A 208 -17.87 -12.02 24.01
CA ASP A 208 -17.54 -12.82 22.83
C ASP A 208 -17.20 -11.93 21.62
N ILE A 209 -15.96 -11.41 21.61
CA ILE A 209 -15.46 -10.56 20.53
C ILE A 209 -14.91 -11.41 19.37
N SER A 210 -15.37 -11.12 18.16
CA SER A 210 -14.85 -11.71 16.92
C SER A 210 -15.08 -10.76 15.74
N TYR A 211 -14.32 -10.89 14.66
CA TYR A 211 -14.55 -10.12 13.43
C TYR A 211 -16.02 -10.17 12.99
N LYS A 212 -16.61 -11.37 12.98
CA LYS A 212 -18.02 -11.58 12.59
C LYS A 212 -18.98 -10.73 13.44
N ASN A 213 -18.80 -10.72 14.76
CA ASN A 213 -19.76 -10.12 15.69
C ASN A 213 -19.45 -8.65 16.03
N SER A 214 -18.19 -8.24 15.94
CA SER A 214 -17.70 -6.99 16.54
C SER A 214 -17.17 -5.98 15.51
N ALA A 215 -16.68 -6.41 14.35
CA ALA A 215 -16.27 -5.48 13.30
C ALA A 215 -17.48 -4.76 12.71
N ALA A 216 -17.45 -3.43 12.66
CA ALA A 216 -18.55 -2.59 12.16
C ALA A 216 -18.62 -2.53 10.63
N TYR A 217 -17.47 -2.65 9.97
CA TYR A 217 -17.32 -2.61 8.51
C TYR A 217 -16.32 -3.70 8.06
N ALA A 218 -16.31 -4.00 6.77
CA ALA A 218 -15.55 -5.13 6.24
C ALA A 218 -14.04 -4.93 6.37
N GLU A 219 -13.54 -3.72 6.12
CA GLU A 219 -12.12 -3.37 6.12
C GLU A 219 -11.52 -3.21 7.52
N ASP A 220 -12.26 -3.51 8.59
CA ASP A 220 -11.71 -3.65 9.93
C ASP A 220 -10.90 -4.95 10.01
N SER A 221 -9.66 -4.87 9.55
CA SER A 221 -8.66 -5.93 9.67
C SER A 221 -7.25 -5.33 9.67
N ARG A 222 -6.27 -6.13 10.09
CA ARG A 222 -4.85 -5.81 10.03
C ARG A 222 -4.30 -5.67 8.60
N GLN A 223 -5.13 -5.81 7.58
CA GLN A 223 -4.77 -5.47 6.21
C GLN A 223 -4.84 -3.96 5.98
N PHE A 224 -5.79 -3.27 6.62
CA PHE A 224 -6.06 -1.84 6.40
C PHE A 224 -5.61 -0.96 7.57
N SER A 225 -5.68 -1.49 8.80
CA SER A 225 -5.33 -0.74 10.02
C SER A 225 -4.65 -1.64 11.06
N ILE A 226 -3.50 -1.20 11.56
CA ILE A 226 -2.84 -1.84 12.71
C ILE A 226 -3.66 -1.68 13.99
N MET A 227 -4.61 -0.75 14.02
CA MET A 227 -5.53 -0.55 15.15
C MET A 227 -6.60 -1.66 15.22
N SER A 228 -6.71 -2.53 14.21
CA SER A 228 -7.62 -3.67 14.23
C SER A 228 -7.09 -4.84 15.05
N TYR A 229 -8.01 -5.59 15.66
CA TYR A 229 -7.72 -6.88 16.28
C TYR A 229 -7.84 -8.06 15.31
N TRP A 230 -8.40 -7.86 14.13
CA TRP A 230 -8.79 -8.95 13.25
C TRP A 230 -7.72 -9.28 12.22
N ASP A 231 -7.52 -10.57 12.01
CA ASP A 231 -6.51 -11.07 11.08
C ASP A 231 -6.85 -10.71 9.63
N VAL A 232 -5.81 -10.59 8.81
CA VAL A 232 -5.89 -10.11 7.42
C VAL A 232 -6.71 -11.02 6.50
N GLU A 233 -6.81 -12.30 6.85
CA GLU A 233 -7.59 -13.30 6.11
C GLU A 233 -9.09 -12.99 6.14
N ASN A 234 -9.57 -12.22 7.13
CA ASN A 234 -10.97 -11.78 7.18
C ASN A 234 -11.35 -10.86 6.02
N THR A 235 -10.37 -10.27 5.35
CA THR A 235 -10.54 -9.40 4.19
C THR A 235 -9.86 -9.94 2.93
N GLY A 236 -9.28 -11.15 2.98
CA GLY A 236 -8.66 -11.80 1.83
C GLY A 236 -7.17 -11.51 1.65
N GLY A 237 -6.54 -10.78 2.59
CA GLY A 237 -5.08 -10.71 2.72
C GLY A 237 -4.50 -12.00 3.31
N ASP A 238 -3.18 -12.16 3.20
CA ASP A 238 -2.44 -13.29 3.78
C ASP A 238 -0.98 -12.85 4.00
N PHE A 239 -0.63 -12.56 5.25
CA PHE A 239 0.71 -12.10 5.62
C PHE A 239 1.60 -13.26 6.09
N LYS A 240 1.16 -14.52 5.96
CA LYS A 240 1.92 -15.70 6.38
C LYS A 240 2.40 -15.66 7.84
N GLY A 241 1.65 -15.00 8.71
CA GLY A 241 1.97 -14.83 10.13
C GLY A 241 2.91 -13.66 10.45
N HIS A 242 3.27 -12.85 9.47
CA HIS A 242 3.99 -11.59 9.66
C HIS A 242 3.05 -10.46 10.08
N TYR A 243 3.61 -9.42 10.71
CA TYR A 243 2.87 -8.25 11.19
C TYR A 243 3.48 -6.94 10.69
N SER A 244 2.62 -5.97 10.32
CA SER A 244 3.08 -4.62 9.98
C SER A 244 3.75 -3.96 11.19
N ALA A 245 4.94 -3.39 10.98
CA ALA A 245 5.66 -2.62 11.98
C ALA A 245 5.35 -1.11 11.93
N GLY A 246 4.80 -0.61 10.81
CA GLY A 246 4.39 0.79 10.61
C GLY A 246 2.87 0.96 10.44
N PRO A 247 2.38 2.21 10.42
CA PRO A 247 0.98 2.51 10.10
C PRO A 247 0.56 1.95 8.73
N LEU A 248 -0.65 1.42 8.63
CA LEU A 248 -1.26 0.96 7.38
C LEU A 248 -2.16 2.04 6.77
N MET A 249 -2.75 1.77 5.60
CA MET A 249 -3.43 2.79 4.78
C MET A 249 -4.45 3.63 5.55
N ASP A 250 -5.34 3.00 6.32
CA ASP A 250 -6.38 3.72 7.07
C ASP A 250 -5.79 4.45 8.29
N ASP A 251 -4.71 3.92 8.87
CA ASP A 251 -3.99 4.56 9.96
C ASP A 251 -3.30 5.84 9.50
N ILE A 252 -2.67 5.81 8.32
CA ILE A 252 -2.03 6.97 7.69
C ILE A 252 -3.08 8.06 7.45
N ALA A 253 -4.19 7.72 6.79
CA ALA A 253 -5.27 8.68 6.57
C ALA A 253 -5.83 9.25 7.90
N ALA A 254 -6.01 8.40 8.92
CA ALA A 254 -6.51 8.82 10.22
C ALA A 254 -5.55 9.78 10.95
N ILE A 255 -4.27 9.46 11.03
CA ILE A 255 -3.31 10.31 11.73
C ILE A 255 -3.05 11.62 11.00
N GLN A 256 -3.10 11.61 9.66
CA GLN A 256 -3.02 12.81 8.84
C GLN A 256 -4.25 13.70 9.01
N LYS A 257 -5.45 13.13 9.18
CA LYS A 257 -6.62 13.92 9.58
C LYS A 257 -6.40 14.62 10.91
N LEU A 258 -5.84 13.93 11.91
CA LEU A 258 -5.61 14.53 13.24
C LEU A 258 -4.52 15.61 13.22
N TYR A 259 -3.38 15.37 12.57
CA TYR A 259 -2.18 16.19 12.73
C TYR A 259 -1.67 16.86 11.44
N GLY A 260 -2.27 16.56 10.30
CA GLY A 260 -1.84 16.99 8.97
C GLY A 260 -0.75 16.07 8.39
N ALA A 261 -0.75 15.89 7.08
CA ALA A 261 0.24 15.09 6.36
C ALA A 261 1.65 15.70 6.43
N ASN A 262 2.68 14.85 6.59
CA ASN A 262 4.07 15.27 6.59
C ASN A 262 4.63 15.31 5.16
N MET A 263 4.63 16.50 4.57
CA MET A 263 5.11 16.74 3.19
C MET A 263 6.64 16.91 3.08
N THR A 264 7.40 16.55 4.13
CA THR A 264 8.87 16.61 4.11
C THR A 264 9.54 15.23 4.08
N THR A 265 8.75 14.18 4.24
CA THR A 265 9.23 12.81 4.27
C THR A 265 9.52 12.32 2.86
N ARG A 266 10.75 11.85 2.63
CA ARG A 266 11.16 11.14 1.40
C ARG A 266 10.96 11.90 0.08
N THR A 267 11.00 13.24 0.11
CA THR A 267 10.82 14.15 -1.06
C THR A 267 11.79 14.03 -2.27
N GLY A 268 12.64 13.01 -2.32
CA GLY A 268 13.51 12.73 -3.47
C GLY A 268 13.39 11.27 -3.85
N ASP A 269 14.03 10.86 -4.95
CA ASP A 269 13.87 9.52 -5.53
C ASP A 269 14.12 8.39 -4.52
N THR A 270 13.03 7.71 -4.15
CA THR A 270 13.01 6.70 -3.09
C THR A 270 12.78 5.31 -3.66
N VAL A 271 13.59 4.35 -3.21
CA VAL A 271 13.41 2.94 -3.54
C VAL A 271 12.86 2.20 -2.33
N TYR A 272 11.76 1.46 -2.52
CA TYR A 272 11.10 0.62 -1.53
C TYR A 272 11.26 -0.86 -1.91
N GLY A 273 11.46 -1.73 -0.92
CA GLY A 273 11.72 -3.16 -1.12
C GLY A 273 13.22 -3.48 -1.15
N PHE A 274 13.68 -4.16 -2.19
CA PHE A 274 15.10 -4.41 -2.42
C PHE A 274 15.83 -3.11 -2.73
N HIS A 275 17.14 -3.07 -2.43
CA HIS A 275 17.98 -1.90 -2.66
C HIS A 275 17.44 -0.58 -2.05
N SER A 276 16.60 -0.68 -1.03
CA SER A 276 15.93 0.47 -0.44
C SER A 276 16.90 1.50 0.12
N ASN A 277 16.58 2.78 -0.08
CA ASN A 277 17.27 3.93 0.49
C ASN A 277 16.45 4.64 1.59
N THR A 278 15.37 4.00 2.08
CA THR A 278 14.41 4.60 3.01
C THR A 278 14.94 4.77 4.44
N ASP A 279 15.98 4.00 4.81
CA ASP A 279 16.43 3.84 6.21
C ASP A 279 15.26 3.45 7.14
N ARG A 280 14.35 2.59 6.64
CA ARG A 280 13.24 2.01 7.41
C ARG A 280 13.24 0.50 7.25
N ASP A 281 13.24 -0.21 8.38
CA ASP A 281 13.21 -1.67 8.41
C ASP A 281 11.99 -2.24 7.70
N PHE A 282 10.81 -1.66 7.92
CA PHE A 282 9.55 -2.14 7.35
C PHE A 282 9.36 -1.86 5.84
N TYR A 283 10.22 -1.03 5.24
CA TYR A 283 10.26 -0.80 3.79
C TYR A 283 11.41 -1.54 3.09
N THR A 284 12.26 -2.28 3.82
CA THR A 284 13.51 -2.83 3.27
C THR A 284 13.50 -4.35 3.24
N ALA A 285 13.68 -4.93 2.06
CA ALA A 285 13.99 -6.35 1.89
C ALA A 285 15.49 -6.52 1.61
N THR A 286 16.19 -7.24 2.49
CA THR A 286 17.63 -7.50 2.34
C THR A 286 17.94 -8.76 1.52
N ASP A 287 16.97 -9.66 1.43
CA ASP A 287 17.07 -10.94 0.75
C ASP A 287 15.64 -11.49 0.51
N SER A 288 15.54 -12.52 -0.33
CA SER A 288 14.27 -13.10 -0.78
C SER A 288 13.42 -13.76 0.32
N SER A 289 13.97 -13.96 1.52
CA SER A 289 13.23 -14.52 2.66
C SER A 289 12.54 -13.46 3.52
N LYS A 290 12.86 -12.18 3.31
CA LYS A 290 12.23 -11.08 4.04
C LYS A 290 10.82 -10.84 3.51
N ALA A 291 9.83 -10.91 4.40
CA ALA A 291 8.48 -10.47 4.09
C ALA A 291 8.40 -8.94 4.19
N LEU A 292 7.67 -8.32 3.26
CA LEU A 292 7.33 -6.90 3.29
C LEU A 292 5.86 -6.76 3.66
N VAL A 293 5.57 -5.95 4.68
CA VAL A 293 4.20 -5.58 5.06
C VAL A 293 4.20 -4.10 5.37
N PHE A 294 3.65 -3.29 4.47
CA PHE A 294 3.65 -1.83 4.63
C PHE A 294 2.57 -1.11 3.82
N SER A 295 2.25 0.11 4.24
CA SER A 295 1.61 1.12 3.39
C SER A 295 2.60 2.25 3.16
N VAL A 296 2.82 2.64 1.90
CA VAL A 296 3.82 3.65 1.56
C VAL A 296 3.24 5.05 1.76
N TRP A 297 4.01 5.89 2.44
CA TRP A 297 3.84 7.34 2.43
C TRP A 297 5.07 7.96 1.76
N ASP A 298 4.86 8.71 0.70
CA ASP A 298 5.91 9.49 0.06
C ASP A 298 5.37 10.89 -0.24
N ALA A 299 6.21 11.92 -0.09
CA ALA A 299 5.83 13.31 -0.34
C ALA A 299 6.35 13.85 -1.68
N GLY A 300 7.06 13.04 -2.46
CA GLY A 300 7.42 13.33 -3.84
C GLY A 300 8.82 12.85 -4.20
N GLY A 301 9.16 12.92 -5.49
CA GLY A 301 10.36 12.30 -6.02
C GLY A 301 9.99 11.55 -7.28
N ASN A 302 10.92 10.75 -7.80
CA ASN A 302 10.62 9.69 -8.73
C ASN A 302 10.94 8.35 -8.07
N ASP A 303 9.91 7.67 -7.60
CA ASP A 303 10.00 6.59 -6.63
C ASP A 303 9.84 5.22 -7.29
N THR A 304 10.39 4.18 -6.67
CA THR A 304 10.42 2.83 -7.21
C THR A 304 9.99 1.80 -6.18
N PHE A 305 9.03 0.96 -6.54
CA PHE A 305 8.82 -0.35 -5.91
C PHE A 305 9.78 -1.37 -6.54
N ASP A 306 10.87 -1.70 -5.85
CA ASP A 306 11.83 -2.72 -6.27
C ASP A 306 11.54 -4.04 -5.53
N PHE A 307 10.88 -4.96 -6.22
CA PHE A 307 10.57 -6.30 -5.72
C PHE A 307 11.36 -7.39 -6.46
N SER A 308 12.49 -7.01 -7.04
CA SER A 308 13.31 -7.85 -7.94
C SER A 308 13.90 -9.12 -7.31
N GLY A 309 14.10 -9.13 -5.99
CA GLY A 309 14.68 -10.27 -5.30
C GLY A 309 13.70 -11.41 -5.01
N TYR A 310 12.42 -11.29 -5.38
CA TYR A 310 11.44 -12.36 -5.19
C TYR A 310 11.29 -13.24 -6.42
N SER A 311 10.92 -14.50 -6.20
CA SER A 311 10.66 -15.50 -7.26
C SER A 311 9.21 -15.99 -7.29
N SER A 312 8.37 -15.49 -6.39
CA SER A 312 6.92 -15.72 -6.41
C SER A 312 6.30 -14.88 -7.50
N ASN A 313 5.23 -15.34 -8.13
CA ASN A 313 4.37 -14.48 -8.94
C ASN A 313 3.81 -13.35 -8.09
N GLN A 314 3.93 -12.12 -8.58
CA GLN A 314 3.55 -10.89 -7.89
C GLN A 314 2.44 -10.18 -8.64
N ARG A 315 1.70 -9.35 -7.92
CA ARG A 315 0.79 -8.37 -8.52
C ARG A 315 1.10 -7.02 -7.91
N ILE A 316 1.63 -6.10 -8.71
CA ILE A 316 2.17 -4.80 -8.27
C ILE A 316 1.31 -3.70 -8.89
N ASN A 317 0.67 -2.89 -8.06
CA ASN A 317 -0.21 -1.81 -8.48
C ASN A 317 0.32 -0.48 -7.94
N LEU A 318 0.61 0.46 -8.84
CA LEU A 318 1.16 1.78 -8.53
C LEU A 318 0.07 2.85 -8.28
N ASN A 319 -1.21 2.48 -8.35
CA ASN A 319 -2.30 3.42 -8.09
C ASN A 319 -2.42 3.74 -6.59
N GLU A 320 -2.68 5.01 -6.27
CA GLU A 320 -2.95 5.43 -4.90
C GLU A 320 -4.15 4.65 -4.31
N GLY A 321 -4.08 4.31 -3.03
CA GLY A 321 -5.14 3.56 -2.35
C GLY A 321 -5.28 2.10 -2.78
N SER A 322 -4.41 1.60 -3.66
CA SER A 322 -4.42 0.20 -4.13
C SER A 322 -3.61 -0.73 -3.21
N PHE A 323 -3.81 -2.03 -3.42
CA PHE A 323 -3.06 -3.11 -2.77
C PHE A 323 -2.30 -3.96 -3.79
N SER A 324 -1.16 -4.48 -3.36
CA SER A 324 -0.28 -5.36 -4.12
C SER A 324 -0.06 -6.68 -3.37
N ASP A 325 0.17 -7.76 -4.13
CA ASP A 325 0.60 -9.07 -3.65
C ASP A 325 2.09 -9.22 -3.94
N VAL A 326 2.94 -9.17 -2.90
CA VAL A 326 4.40 -9.07 -3.05
C VAL A 326 5.10 -10.15 -2.23
N GLY A 327 6.12 -10.79 -2.81
CA GLY A 327 6.94 -11.79 -2.11
C GLY A 327 6.20 -13.02 -1.60
N GLY A 328 5.11 -13.42 -2.28
CA GLY A 328 4.30 -14.60 -1.94
C GLY A 328 3.26 -14.37 -0.82
N LEU A 329 3.11 -13.13 -0.37
CA LEU A 329 2.02 -12.67 0.50
C LEU A 329 0.87 -12.11 -0.35
N LYS A 330 -0.26 -11.77 0.30
CA LYS A 330 -1.43 -11.15 -0.35
C LYS A 330 -1.87 -9.87 0.35
N GLY A 331 -2.10 -8.81 -0.42
CA GLY A 331 -2.55 -7.51 0.05
C GLY A 331 -1.63 -6.89 1.10
N ASN A 332 -0.33 -7.19 1.04
CA ASN A 332 0.66 -6.85 2.05
C ASN A 332 1.38 -5.53 1.79
N VAL A 333 1.39 -5.07 0.55
CA VAL A 333 1.91 -3.77 0.16
C VAL A 333 0.75 -2.90 -0.31
N SER A 334 0.72 -1.64 0.10
CA SER A 334 -0.29 -0.68 -0.34
C SER A 334 0.28 0.72 -0.50
N ILE A 335 -0.43 1.57 -1.24
CA ILE A 335 -0.08 2.98 -1.42
C ILE A 335 -1.08 3.86 -0.68
N ALA A 336 -0.61 4.74 0.20
CA ALA A 336 -1.49 5.68 0.90
C ALA A 336 -2.14 6.66 -0.08
N HIS A 337 -3.31 7.19 0.30
CA HIS A 337 -4.00 8.21 -0.49
C HIS A 337 -3.15 9.48 -0.58
N GLY A 338 -3.09 10.09 -1.76
CA GLY A 338 -2.29 11.28 -2.05
C GLY A 338 -0.82 11.02 -2.37
N VAL A 339 -0.42 9.76 -2.56
CA VAL A 339 0.96 9.36 -2.89
C VAL A 339 1.01 8.87 -4.34
N THR A 340 2.01 9.32 -5.09
CA THR A 340 2.35 8.78 -6.42
C THR A 340 3.64 7.99 -6.29
N ILE A 341 3.67 6.78 -6.85
CA ILE A 341 4.89 5.98 -7.02
C ILE A 341 5.01 5.73 -8.52
N GLU A 342 6.15 6.08 -9.11
CA GLU A 342 6.29 6.15 -10.56
C GLU A 342 6.76 4.82 -11.17
N ASN A 343 7.53 4.01 -10.45
CA ASN A 343 8.24 2.90 -11.06
C ASN A 343 8.03 1.59 -10.31
N ALA A 344 8.06 0.48 -11.04
CA ALA A 344 7.99 -0.87 -10.49
C ALA A 344 8.99 -1.81 -11.17
N ILE A 345 9.62 -2.65 -10.36
CA ILE A 345 10.49 -3.76 -10.81
C ILE A 345 9.93 -5.05 -10.22
N GLY A 346 9.43 -5.92 -11.10
CA GLY A 346 9.01 -7.28 -10.79
C GLY A 346 10.21 -8.20 -10.53
N GLY A 347 9.92 -9.46 -10.27
CA GLY A 347 10.87 -10.47 -9.82
C GLY A 347 11.28 -11.45 -10.91
N SER A 348 11.50 -12.70 -10.50
CA SER A 348 11.70 -13.83 -11.43
C SER A 348 10.43 -14.71 -11.58
N GLY A 349 9.30 -14.24 -11.06
CA GLY A 349 8.00 -14.92 -11.15
C GLY A 349 7.23 -14.43 -12.37
N ASN A 350 6.04 -14.99 -12.61
CA ASN A 350 5.15 -14.46 -13.64
C ASN A 350 4.28 -13.36 -13.02
N ASP A 351 4.66 -12.11 -13.25
CA ASP A 351 4.15 -10.96 -12.51
C ASP A 351 3.11 -10.17 -13.30
N ILE A 352 2.25 -9.42 -12.58
CA ILE A 352 1.33 -8.43 -13.16
C ILE A 352 1.73 -7.07 -12.61
N LEU A 353 2.17 -6.16 -13.48
CA LEU A 353 2.56 -4.79 -13.15
C LEU A 353 1.54 -3.83 -13.74
N VAL A 354 0.94 -3.02 -12.88
CA VAL A 354 -0.07 -2.01 -13.21
C VAL A 354 0.45 -0.64 -12.79
N GLY A 355 0.68 0.23 -13.78
CA GLY A 355 1.02 1.63 -13.62
C GLY A 355 -0.18 2.48 -13.16
N ASN A 356 0.03 3.79 -13.16
CA ASN A 356 -0.95 4.80 -12.78
C ASN A 356 -1.04 5.88 -13.86
N SER A 357 -1.47 7.11 -13.51
CA SER A 357 -1.61 8.18 -14.50
C SER A 357 -0.34 9.01 -14.73
N ALA A 358 0.76 8.69 -14.07
CA ALA A 358 2.05 9.33 -14.25
C ALA A 358 2.89 8.54 -15.25
N ASP A 359 3.92 9.17 -15.80
CA ASP A 359 4.90 8.46 -16.65
C ASP A 359 5.62 7.39 -15.81
N ASN A 360 5.40 6.12 -16.12
CA ASN A 360 5.93 5.00 -15.35
C ASN A 360 7.10 4.29 -16.05
N VAL A 361 8.05 3.79 -15.26
CA VAL A 361 9.02 2.77 -15.71
C VAL A 361 8.65 1.42 -15.08
N LEU A 362 8.17 0.50 -15.91
CA LEU A 362 7.76 -0.84 -15.49
C LEU A 362 8.72 -1.88 -16.06
N GLN A 363 9.32 -2.69 -15.19
CA GLN A 363 10.24 -3.77 -15.55
C GLN A 363 9.68 -5.09 -15.02
N GLY A 364 9.27 -6.01 -15.91
CA GLY A 364 8.74 -7.32 -15.52
C GLY A 364 9.78 -8.19 -14.82
N GLY A 365 10.94 -8.33 -15.46
CA GLY A 365 12.09 -9.03 -14.91
C GLY A 365 12.33 -10.34 -15.66
N ALA A 366 12.23 -11.46 -14.96
CA ALA A 366 12.21 -12.76 -15.64
C ALA A 366 10.91 -13.47 -15.31
N GLY A 367 10.42 -14.32 -16.21
CA GLY A 367 9.08 -14.89 -16.08
C GLY A 367 8.19 -14.41 -17.22
N ASP A 368 7.00 -14.99 -17.33
CA ASP A 368 6.03 -14.53 -18.33
C ASP A 368 5.17 -13.42 -17.70
N ASP A 369 5.49 -12.15 -17.96
CA ASP A 369 4.92 -11.00 -17.24
C ASP A 369 3.80 -10.29 -18.01
N VAL A 370 2.93 -9.58 -17.27
CA VAL A 370 1.89 -8.70 -17.83
C VAL A 370 2.15 -7.27 -17.36
N LEU A 371 2.36 -6.36 -18.30
CA LEU A 371 2.63 -4.95 -18.02
C LEU A 371 1.50 -4.08 -18.59
N PHE A 372 0.94 -3.22 -17.75
CA PHE A 372 -0.06 -2.23 -18.11
C PHE A 372 0.37 -0.85 -17.61
N GLY A 373 0.82 0.03 -18.52
CA GLY A 373 1.26 1.39 -18.20
C GLY A 373 0.13 2.29 -17.67
N SER A 374 -1.05 2.18 -18.28
CA SER A 374 -2.19 3.09 -18.08
C SER A 374 -1.97 4.43 -18.76
N LEU A 375 -2.21 5.58 -18.10
CA LEU A 375 -2.05 6.89 -18.74
C LEU A 375 -0.64 7.41 -18.49
N GLY A 376 -0.09 8.13 -19.46
CA GLY A 376 1.25 8.70 -19.31
C GLY A 376 2.05 8.46 -20.57
N ALA A 377 3.32 8.81 -20.55
CA ALA A 377 4.30 8.33 -21.51
C ALA A 377 5.17 7.27 -20.83
N ASP A 378 4.75 6.01 -20.90
CA ASP A 378 5.36 4.95 -20.12
C ASP A 378 6.56 4.32 -20.81
N THR A 379 7.49 3.77 -20.02
CA THR A 379 8.61 2.97 -20.48
C THR A 379 8.49 1.56 -19.93
N LEU A 380 8.19 0.62 -20.82
CA LEU A 380 7.88 -0.77 -20.49
C LEU A 380 9.01 -1.69 -20.94
N THR A 381 9.53 -2.50 -20.02
CA THR A 381 10.54 -3.52 -20.26
C THR A 381 9.98 -4.86 -19.79
N GLY A 382 9.78 -5.81 -20.71
CA GLY A 382 9.28 -7.14 -20.35
C GLY A 382 10.35 -7.92 -19.60
N GLY A 383 11.53 -7.98 -20.19
CA GLY A 383 12.68 -8.73 -19.69
C GLY A 383 12.77 -10.11 -20.34
N ALA A 384 12.97 -11.14 -19.52
CA ALA A 384 13.18 -12.49 -19.98
C ALA A 384 11.93 -13.35 -19.79
N GLY A 385 11.19 -13.60 -20.86
CA GLY A 385 10.09 -14.54 -20.85
C GLY A 385 9.18 -14.30 -22.03
N ARG A 386 7.89 -14.64 -21.90
CA ARG A 386 6.85 -14.29 -22.87
C ARG A 386 5.97 -13.24 -22.26
N ASP A 387 6.28 -11.99 -22.56
CA ASP A 387 5.68 -10.86 -21.88
C ASP A 387 4.50 -10.29 -22.67
N ILE A 388 3.56 -9.69 -21.96
CA ILE A 388 2.33 -9.13 -22.53
C ILE A 388 2.21 -7.66 -22.12
N PHE A 389 2.30 -6.77 -23.10
CA PHE A 389 2.10 -5.34 -22.95
C PHE A 389 0.64 -5.00 -23.27
N VAL A 390 -0.13 -4.62 -22.26
CA VAL A 390 -1.58 -4.43 -22.36
C VAL A 390 -1.91 -2.97 -22.61
N TYR A 391 -2.90 -2.71 -23.47
CA TYR A 391 -3.50 -1.40 -23.66
C TYR A 391 -5.03 -1.50 -23.57
N GLY A 392 -5.59 -0.77 -22.63
CA GLY A 392 -7.00 -0.79 -22.24
C GLY A 392 -7.82 0.32 -22.89
N SER A 393 -7.19 1.42 -23.29
CA SER A 393 -7.84 2.56 -23.92
C SER A 393 -6.93 3.29 -24.91
N GLY A 394 -7.54 4.08 -25.80
CA GLY A 394 -6.83 5.01 -26.67
C GLY A 394 -6.01 6.08 -25.95
N GLN A 395 -6.37 6.40 -24.71
CA GLN A 395 -5.67 7.40 -23.91
C GLN A 395 -4.38 6.86 -23.28
N ASP A 396 -4.18 5.54 -23.32
CA ASP A 396 -3.04 4.91 -22.67
C ASP A 396 -1.72 5.24 -23.40
N SER A 397 -1.76 5.59 -24.69
CA SER A 397 -0.53 5.90 -25.45
C SER A 397 -0.80 6.88 -26.58
N THR A 398 -1.15 8.11 -26.22
CA THR A 398 -1.50 9.17 -27.17
C THR A 398 -0.30 9.66 -27.98
N LEU A 399 -0.51 10.34 -29.10
CA LEU A 399 0.61 10.90 -29.88
C LEU A 399 1.46 11.95 -29.12
N SER A 400 0.90 12.61 -28.12
CA SER A 400 1.60 13.62 -27.30
C SER A 400 2.36 13.03 -26.11
N ALA A 401 1.98 11.82 -25.70
CA ALA A 401 2.54 11.08 -24.58
C ALA A 401 2.39 9.61 -24.96
N TYR A 402 3.34 9.13 -25.78
CA TYR A 402 3.33 7.77 -26.29
C TYR A 402 4.31 6.92 -25.49
N ASP A 403 3.99 5.63 -25.42
CA ASP A 403 4.79 4.65 -24.74
C ASP A 403 5.98 4.18 -25.54
N TRP A 404 6.96 3.69 -24.77
CA TRP A 404 8.08 2.90 -25.23
C TRP A 404 8.00 1.48 -24.71
N ILE A 405 8.07 0.50 -25.61
CA ILE A 405 8.44 -0.87 -25.27
C ILE A 405 9.91 -1.07 -25.64
N THR A 406 10.76 -1.34 -24.66
CA THR A 406 12.22 -1.18 -24.83
C THR A 406 12.98 -2.43 -25.26
N ASP A 407 12.38 -3.61 -25.16
CA ASP A 407 13.07 -4.89 -25.35
C ASP A 407 12.23 -5.98 -26.04
N PHE A 408 11.21 -5.58 -26.80
CA PHE A 408 10.25 -6.48 -27.43
C PHE A 408 10.90 -7.57 -28.29
N GLN A 409 10.52 -8.83 -28.03
CA GLN A 409 10.98 -10.01 -28.75
C GLN A 409 9.90 -10.55 -29.69
N THR A 410 10.10 -10.33 -30.99
CA THR A 410 9.18 -10.83 -32.04
C THR A 410 8.95 -12.34 -31.94
N GLY A 411 7.69 -12.77 -31.99
CA GLY A 411 7.30 -14.19 -31.91
C GLY A 411 7.34 -14.79 -30.50
N VAL A 412 7.74 -14.00 -29.49
CA VAL A 412 7.78 -14.38 -28.08
C VAL A 412 6.76 -13.52 -27.33
N ASP A 413 6.96 -12.21 -27.32
CA ASP A 413 6.13 -11.24 -26.60
C ASP A 413 4.84 -10.92 -27.37
N LYS A 414 3.89 -10.31 -26.65
CA LYS A 414 2.60 -9.88 -27.20
C LYS A 414 2.26 -8.46 -26.81
N ILE A 415 1.54 -7.78 -27.71
CA ILE A 415 0.86 -6.52 -27.42
C ILE A 415 -0.64 -6.81 -27.43
N ASP A 416 -1.29 -6.59 -26.30
CA ASP A 416 -2.71 -6.88 -26.11
C ASP A 416 -3.55 -5.62 -26.33
N LEU A 417 -4.23 -5.57 -27.49
CA LEU A 417 -5.20 -4.55 -27.87
C LEU A 417 -6.63 -5.12 -27.84
N SER A 418 -6.88 -6.22 -27.12
CA SER A 418 -8.18 -6.87 -27.08
C SER A 418 -9.27 -5.99 -26.45
N ALA A 419 -8.89 -4.99 -25.66
CA ALA A 419 -9.84 -4.08 -25.03
C ALA A 419 -10.66 -3.30 -26.06
N PHE A 420 -10.05 -2.91 -27.17
CA PHE A 420 -10.69 -2.15 -28.26
C PHE A 420 -11.79 -2.94 -28.99
N ARG A 421 -11.89 -4.27 -28.78
CA ARG A 421 -13.03 -5.10 -29.25
C ARG A 421 -14.39 -4.63 -28.71
N SER A 422 -14.41 -3.82 -27.65
CA SER A 422 -15.65 -3.18 -27.21
C SER A 422 -16.24 -2.23 -28.24
N GLU A 423 -15.39 -1.63 -29.09
CA GLU A 423 -15.74 -0.61 -30.08
C GLU A 423 -15.79 -1.16 -31.51
N GLY A 424 -15.13 -2.29 -31.75
CA GLY A 424 -15.13 -2.98 -33.03
C GLY A 424 -13.94 -3.92 -33.12
N GLN A 425 -13.99 -4.88 -34.04
CA GLN A 425 -12.83 -5.73 -34.28
C GLN A 425 -11.74 -4.90 -34.98
N LEU A 426 -10.55 -4.82 -34.37
CA LEU A 426 -9.38 -4.21 -35.00
C LEU A 426 -8.95 -5.00 -36.23
N SER A 427 -8.48 -4.28 -37.26
CA SER A 427 -7.99 -4.87 -38.51
C SER A 427 -6.65 -4.28 -38.92
N PHE A 428 -5.79 -5.09 -39.54
CA PHE A 428 -4.49 -4.61 -40.01
C PHE A 428 -4.61 -3.93 -41.38
N ALA A 429 -4.18 -2.67 -41.44
CA ALA A 429 -3.92 -1.97 -42.69
C ALA A 429 -2.47 -2.19 -43.14
N GLN A 430 -2.23 -2.24 -44.45
CA GLN A 430 -0.91 -2.60 -45.00
C GLN A 430 0.04 -1.40 -45.19
N TYR A 431 -0.47 -0.26 -45.68
CA TYR A 431 0.37 0.90 -46.05
C TYR A 431 -0.17 2.25 -45.57
N GLN A 432 -1.50 2.39 -45.46
CA GLN A 432 -2.17 3.60 -45.03
C GLN A 432 -3.53 3.25 -44.43
N PHE A 433 -4.01 4.07 -43.51
CA PHE A 433 -5.35 3.96 -42.97
C PHE A 433 -6.38 4.25 -44.06
N SER A 434 -7.48 3.51 -44.06
CA SER A 434 -8.60 3.74 -44.97
C SER A 434 -9.50 4.89 -44.51
N GLY A 435 -9.32 5.34 -43.27
CA GLY A 435 -10.14 6.37 -42.63
C GLY A 435 -11.42 5.84 -41.98
N LYS A 436 -11.60 4.51 -41.92
CA LYS A 436 -12.78 3.89 -41.30
C LYS A 436 -12.68 3.79 -39.77
N GLY A 437 -11.48 3.95 -39.21
CA GLY A 437 -11.19 3.63 -37.81
C GLY A 437 -11.15 2.12 -37.54
N GLN A 438 -10.71 1.76 -36.33
CA GLN A 438 -10.41 0.38 -35.90
C GLN A 438 -9.37 -0.32 -36.80
N GLU A 439 -8.34 0.44 -37.18
CA GLU A 439 -7.25 -0.04 -38.03
C GLU A 439 -5.90 0.11 -37.34
N ILE A 440 -5.03 -0.89 -37.50
CA ILE A 440 -3.65 -0.91 -36.99
C ILE A 440 -2.67 -0.85 -38.16
N ILE A 441 -1.59 -0.09 -38.02
CA ILE A 441 -0.41 -0.14 -38.90
C ILE A 441 0.83 -0.41 -38.06
N LEU A 442 1.62 -1.39 -38.48
CA LEU A 442 2.98 -1.61 -37.98
C LEU A 442 3.97 -1.03 -39.00
N GLN A 443 4.71 -0.01 -38.58
CA GLN A 443 5.69 0.67 -39.43
C GLN A 443 7.10 0.45 -38.89
N TRP A 444 7.89 -0.35 -39.61
CA TRP A 444 9.30 -0.58 -39.29
C TRP A 444 10.19 0.55 -39.81
N ASP A 445 10.96 1.16 -38.92
CA ASP A 445 12.07 2.05 -39.22
C ASP A 445 13.40 1.30 -39.06
N ALA A 446 14.00 0.93 -40.19
CA ALA A 446 15.26 0.21 -40.23
C ALA A 446 16.48 1.04 -39.78
N ALA A 447 16.40 2.37 -39.82
CA ALA A 447 17.52 3.23 -39.44
C ALA A 447 17.73 3.21 -37.93
N ASP A 448 16.63 3.30 -37.18
CA ASP A 448 16.65 3.37 -35.71
C ASP A 448 16.32 2.02 -35.06
N SER A 449 15.99 0.99 -35.86
CA SER A 449 15.54 -0.32 -35.38
C SER A 449 14.28 -0.26 -34.52
N ILE A 450 13.35 0.63 -34.89
CA ILE A 450 12.11 0.89 -34.16
C ILE A 450 10.91 0.45 -34.99
N THR A 451 9.95 -0.24 -34.38
CA THR A 451 8.60 -0.38 -34.92
C THR A 451 7.69 0.68 -34.29
N ASN A 452 7.00 1.47 -35.11
CA ASN A 452 5.89 2.30 -34.66
C ASN A 452 4.59 1.52 -34.87
N LEU A 453 3.88 1.22 -33.78
CA LEU A 453 2.52 0.68 -33.82
C LEU A 453 1.56 1.86 -33.76
N TRP A 454 0.87 2.10 -34.87
CA TRP A 454 -0.17 3.12 -34.97
C TRP A 454 -1.54 2.47 -34.88
N LEU A 455 -2.43 3.06 -34.11
CA LEU A 455 -3.84 2.71 -34.08
C LEU A 455 -4.67 3.93 -34.46
N HIS A 456 -5.63 3.70 -35.37
CA HIS A 456 -6.66 4.68 -35.73
C HIS A 456 -7.98 4.21 -35.14
N GLU A 457 -8.44 4.86 -34.07
CA GLU A 457 -9.67 4.47 -33.38
C GLU A 457 -10.96 4.86 -34.13
N ALA A 458 -12.06 4.21 -33.76
CA ALA A 458 -13.37 4.51 -34.34
C ALA A 458 -13.80 5.94 -34.00
N GLY A 459 -14.25 6.70 -34.99
CA GLY A 459 -14.78 8.05 -34.78
C GLY A 459 -13.73 9.15 -34.68
N HIS A 460 -12.43 8.80 -34.71
CA HIS A 460 -11.34 9.77 -34.72
C HIS A 460 -10.98 10.14 -36.16
N SER A 461 -10.57 11.38 -36.41
CA SER A 461 -10.31 11.89 -37.77
C SER A 461 -8.95 11.47 -38.34
N SER A 462 -8.03 11.05 -37.47
CA SER A 462 -6.70 10.53 -37.78
C SER A 462 -6.29 9.52 -36.72
N ALA A 463 -5.18 8.81 -36.95
CA ALA A 463 -4.52 8.05 -35.90
C ALA A 463 -4.14 8.96 -34.73
N ASP A 464 -4.26 8.41 -33.55
CA ASP A 464 -4.30 9.12 -32.29
C ASP A 464 -3.63 8.35 -31.14
N PHE A 465 -3.36 7.07 -31.39
CA PHE A 465 -2.60 6.17 -30.53
C PHE A 465 -1.32 5.71 -31.25
N LEU A 466 -0.20 5.76 -30.53
CA LEU A 466 1.12 5.36 -30.99
C LEU A 466 1.85 4.65 -29.86
N VAL A 467 2.44 3.48 -30.13
CA VAL A 467 3.46 2.87 -29.27
C VAL A 467 4.75 2.74 -30.08
N ARG A 468 5.87 3.14 -29.49
CA ARG A 468 7.21 3.00 -30.09
C ARG A 468 7.92 1.81 -29.48
N ILE A 469 8.44 0.94 -30.35
CA ILE A 469 8.90 -0.38 -29.94
C ILE A 469 10.32 -0.57 -30.43
N VAL A 470 11.25 -0.79 -29.50
CA VAL A 470 12.63 -1.14 -29.84
C VAL A 470 12.67 -2.60 -30.25
N GLY A 471 12.81 -2.85 -31.55
CA GLY A 471 12.73 -4.20 -32.12
C GLY A 471 11.64 -4.36 -33.18
N GLN A 472 11.68 -5.50 -33.85
CA GLN A 472 10.68 -5.85 -34.86
C GLN A 472 9.40 -6.37 -34.20
N VAL A 473 8.27 -6.20 -34.89
CA VAL A 473 6.98 -6.73 -34.45
C VAL A 473 6.28 -7.37 -35.64
N SER A 474 5.73 -8.57 -35.45
CA SER A 474 4.91 -9.23 -36.46
C SER A 474 3.42 -9.04 -36.17
N GLN A 475 2.57 -9.17 -37.18
CA GLN A 475 1.11 -9.12 -36.96
C GLN A 475 0.62 -10.21 -36.00
N SER A 476 1.30 -11.38 -35.95
CA SER A 476 0.99 -12.46 -35.00
C SER A 476 1.38 -12.15 -33.56
N ASP A 477 2.05 -11.03 -33.31
CA ASP A 477 2.42 -10.58 -31.97
C ASP A 477 1.38 -9.62 -31.37
N ILE A 478 0.40 -9.18 -32.15
CA ILE A 478 -0.68 -8.33 -31.64
C ILE A 478 -1.93 -9.17 -31.39
N ILE A 479 -2.48 -9.05 -30.19
CA ILE A 479 -3.75 -9.67 -29.82
C ILE A 479 -4.85 -8.64 -30.09
N VAL A 480 -5.74 -8.95 -31.04
CA VAL A 480 -6.80 -8.06 -31.53
C VAL A 480 -8.16 -8.71 -31.50
#